data_AF-A0A838UXX8-F1
#
_entry.id   AF-A0A838UXX8-F1
#
_cell.length_a   1.000
_cell.length_b   1.000
_cell.length_c   1.000
_cell.angle_alpha   90.00
_cell.angle_beta   90.00
_cell.angle_gamma   90.00
#
_symmetry.space_group_name_H-M   'P 1'
#
loop_
_entity.id
_entity.type
_entity.pdbx_description
1 polymer ?
#
loop_
_entity_poly.entity_id
_entity_poly.type
_entity_poly.pdbx_seq_one_letter_code
_entity_poly.pdbx_strand_id
1 'polypeptide(L)'
;MEYEQIIEAVDQAQKLLIAGKVEQAHAVYAAAWDDAATRNDHYQACIVAHFMAHAQATPAAQLLWHGRALAAATASSDERVQAFFPSLYANLAEANLRLGDVARARLYVGHAAACAHRLPDDTYGWLIRSLIRRVDDATAKEDASFR
;
A
#
# COMPACT_ATOMS: atom_id res chain seq x y z
N MET A 1 8.99 -0.32 -19.29
CA MET A 1 10.04 0.07 -18.33
C MET A 1 10.76 -1.14 -17.74
N GLU A 2 12.09 -1.18 -17.76
CA GLU A 2 12.86 -2.21 -17.03
C GLU A 2 12.67 -2.07 -15.50
N TYR A 3 12.89 -3.12 -14.71
CA TYR A 3 12.69 -3.08 -13.25
C TYR A 3 13.47 -1.95 -12.56
N GLU A 4 14.68 -1.67 -13.05
CA GLU A 4 15.55 -0.60 -12.56
C GLU A 4 14.93 0.79 -12.72
N GLN A 5 14.26 1.03 -13.85
CA GLN A 5 13.62 2.31 -14.15
C GLN A 5 12.39 2.58 -13.24
N ILE A 6 11.70 1.54 -12.74
CA ILE A 6 10.64 1.70 -11.73
C ILE A 6 11.21 2.14 -10.38
N ILE A 7 12.35 1.58 -9.98
CA ILE A 7 13.03 1.99 -8.74
C ILE A 7 13.46 3.45 -8.84
N GLU A 8 14.03 3.86 -9.99
CA GLU A 8 14.38 5.25 -10.26
C GLU A 8 13.16 6.19 -10.20
N ALA A 9 12.04 5.79 -10.82
CA ALA A 9 10.80 6.58 -10.78
C ALA A 9 10.29 6.73 -9.34
N VAL A 10 10.33 5.66 -8.53
CA VAL A 10 9.95 5.69 -7.12
C VAL A 10 10.86 6.61 -6.32
N ASP A 11 12.17 6.48 -6.45
CA ASP A 11 13.16 7.32 -5.75
C ASP A 11 13.03 8.80 -6.15
N GLN A 12 12.89 9.09 -7.45
CA GLN A 12 12.66 10.45 -7.94
C GLN A 12 11.38 11.04 -7.34
N ALA A 13 10.26 10.31 -7.37
CA ALA A 13 9.00 10.79 -6.83
C ALA A 13 9.08 10.99 -5.31
N GLN A 14 9.76 10.11 -4.56
CA GLN A 14 10.00 10.29 -3.13
C GLN A 14 10.83 11.55 -2.84
N LYS A 15 11.89 11.82 -3.60
CA LYS A 15 12.67 13.06 -3.48
C LYS A 15 11.83 14.30 -3.75
N LEU A 16 10.93 14.26 -4.74
CA LEU A 16 9.98 15.34 -5.03
C LEU A 16 9.00 15.56 -3.88
N LEU A 17 8.47 14.48 -3.27
CA LEU A 17 7.62 14.57 -2.08
C LEU A 17 8.35 15.21 -0.89
N ILE A 18 9.59 14.80 -0.63
CA ILE A 18 10.43 15.39 0.43
C ILE A 18 10.65 16.90 0.17
N ALA A 19 10.80 17.30 -1.10
CA ALA A 19 10.92 18.69 -1.51
C ALA A 19 9.58 19.46 -1.57
N GLY A 20 8.46 18.85 -1.16
CA GLY A 20 7.13 19.47 -1.20
C GLY A 20 6.52 19.61 -2.60
N LYS A 21 7.11 19.00 -3.63
CA LYS A 21 6.67 19.06 -5.03
C LYS A 21 5.70 17.92 -5.36
N VAL A 22 4.55 17.92 -4.68
CA VAL A 22 3.59 16.80 -4.69
C VAL A 22 3.05 16.51 -6.10
N GLU A 23 2.68 17.55 -6.85
CA GLU A 23 2.11 17.39 -8.19
C GLU A 23 3.13 16.78 -9.17
N GLN A 24 4.41 17.12 -9.02
CA GLN A 24 5.49 16.54 -9.83
C GLN A 24 5.72 15.07 -9.45
N ALA A 25 5.69 14.73 -8.17
CA ALA A 25 5.77 13.34 -7.73
C ALA A 25 4.60 12.51 -8.27
N HIS A 26 3.39 13.06 -8.23
CA HIS A 26 2.20 12.41 -8.80
C HIS A 26 2.34 12.18 -10.29
N ALA A 27 2.87 13.15 -11.04
CA ALA A 27 3.11 12.99 -12.47
C ALA A 27 4.10 11.85 -12.78
N VAL A 28 5.17 11.72 -11.99
CA VAL A 28 6.14 10.62 -12.12
C VAL A 28 5.48 9.27 -11.85
N TYR A 29 4.72 9.14 -10.76
CA TYR A 29 4.00 7.90 -10.46
C TYR A 29 2.93 7.55 -11.50
N ALA A 30 2.20 8.55 -12.02
CA ALA A 30 1.19 8.34 -13.04
C ALA A 30 1.81 7.81 -14.35
N ALA A 31 2.91 8.40 -14.80
CA ALA A 31 3.63 7.93 -15.99
C ALA A 31 4.16 6.49 -15.81
N ALA A 32 4.71 6.16 -14.63
CA ALA A 32 5.17 4.81 -14.32
C ALA A 32 4.01 3.79 -14.27
N TRP A 33 2.84 4.20 -13.76
CA TRP A 33 1.63 3.38 -13.75
C TRP A 33 1.14 3.08 -15.16
N ASP A 34 1.07 4.09 -16.02
CA ASP A 34 0.60 3.94 -17.40
C ASP A 34 1.53 3.03 -18.24
N ASP A 35 2.85 3.12 -18.04
CA ASP A 35 3.81 2.21 -18.68
C ASP A 35 3.63 0.76 -18.19
N ALA A 36 3.54 0.54 -16.87
CA ALA A 36 3.33 -0.79 -16.29
C ALA A 36 2.01 -1.41 -16.79
N ALA A 37 0.94 -0.61 -16.88
CA ALA A 37 -0.35 -1.03 -17.41
C ALA A 37 -0.25 -1.39 -18.91
N THR A 38 0.42 -0.55 -19.71
CA THR A 38 0.60 -0.79 -21.16
C THR A 38 1.34 -2.09 -21.45
N ARG A 39 2.30 -2.45 -20.58
CA ARG A 39 3.07 -3.70 -20.67
C ARG A 39 2.39 -4.91 -20.03
N ASN A 40 1.25 -4.71 -19.36
CA ASN A 40 0.61 -5.72 -18.52
C ASN A 40 1.56 -6.28 -17.43
N ASP A 41 2.43 -5.43 -16.87
CA ASP A 41 3.37 -5.78 -15.81
C ASP A 41 2.76 -5.55 -14.43
N HIS A 42 2.06 -6.56 -13.93
CA HIS A 42 1.33 -6.48 -12.66
C HIS A 42 2.25 -6.33 -11.44
N TYR A 43 3.49 -6.82 -11.50
CA TYR A 43 4.45 -6.64 -10.41
C TYR A 43 4.87 -5.17 -10.30
N GLN A 44 5.25 -4.54 -11.41
CA GLN A 44 5.59 -3.13 -11.42
C GLN A 44 4.38 -2.24 -11.09
N ALA A 45 3.20 -2.56 -11.63
CA ALA A 45 1.97 -1.84 -11.31
C ALA A 45 1.65 -1.87 -9.80
N CYS A 46 1.87 -3.02 -9.13
CA CYS A 46 1.75 -3.15 -7.68
C CYS A 46 2.68 -2.17 -6.94
N ILE A 47 3.96 -2.14 -7.31
CA ILE A 47 4.97 -1.26 -6.70
C ILE A 47 4.54 0.21 -6.85
N VAL A 48 4.25 0.64 -8.08
CA VAL A 48 3.91 2.04 -8.37
C VAL A 48 2.64 2.46 -7.63
N ALA A 49 1.58 1.65 -7.67
CA ALA A 49 0.35 1.97 -6.97
C ALA A 49 0.54 2.02 -5.45
N HIS A 50 1.39 1.17 -4.88
CA HIS A 50 1.71 1.19 -3.45
C HIS A 50 2.35 2.53 -3.05
N PHE A 51 3.35 3.00 -3.79
CA PHE A 51 4.01 4.28 -3.51
C PHE A 51 3.14 5.50 -3.84
N MET A 52 2.38 5.45 -4.94
CA MET A 52 1.41 6.49 -5.31
C MET A 52 0.35 6.68 -4.23
N ALA A 53 -0.07 5.60 -3.55
CA ALA A 53 -0.99 5.68 -2.42
C ALA A 53 -0.40 6.53 -1.29
N HIS A 54 0.86 6.31 -0.90
CA HIS A 54 1.51 7.11 0.15
C HIS A 54 1.67 8.60 -0.22
N ALA A 55 1.66 8.93 -1.52
CA ALA A 55 1.68 10.30 -2.01
C ALA A 55 0.32 11.02 -1.91
N GLN A 56 -0.77 10.32 -1.60
CA GLN A 56 -2.11 10.92 -1.55
C GLN A 56 -2.39 11.63 -0.22
N ALA A 57 -3.07 12.78 -0.31
CA ALA A 57 -3.38 13.61 0.85
C ALA A 57 -4.60 13.13 1.67
N THR A 58 -5.53 12.40 1.05
CA THR A 58 -6.79 11.98 1.71
C THR A 58 -6.85 10.47 1.90
N PRO A 59 -7.45 9.98 3.01
CA PRO A 59 -7.66 8.55 3.22
C PRO A 59 -8.42 7.88 2.06
N ALA A 60 -9.38 8.58 1.45
CA ALA A 60 -10.15 8.07 0.32
C ALA A 60 -9.27 7.84 -0.92
N ALA A 61 -8.39 8.79 -1.25
CA ALA A 61 -7.46 8.63 -2.37
C ALA A 61 -6.40 7.56 -2.08
N GLN A 62 -5.92 7.46 -0.83
CA GLN A 62 -5.05 6.37 -0.38
C GLN A 62 -5.72 5.01 -0.55
N LEU A 63 -6.98 4.87 -0.12
CA LEU A 63 -7.76 3.63 -0.25
C LEU A 63 -7.86 3.18 -1.70
N LEU A 64 -8.14 4.10 -2.63
CA LEU A 64 -8.24 3.79 -4.06
C LEU A 64 -6.92 3.23 -4.61
N TRP A 65 -5.80 3.87 -4.31
CA TRP A 65 -4.49 3.44 -4.81
C TRP A 65 -3.97 2.18 -4.11
N HIS A 66 -4.18 2.01 -2.81
CA HIS A 66 -3.88 0.75 -2.13
C HIS A 66 -4.73 -0.42 -2.69
N GLY A 67 -5.99 -0.16 -3.06
CA GLY A 67 -6.83 -1.14 -3.74
C GLY A 67 -6.29 -1.54 -5.11
N ARG A 68 -5.80 -0.57 -5.90
CA ARG A 68 -5.12 -0.84 -7.18
C ARG A 68 -3.85 -1.66 -6.98
N ALA A 69 -3.06 -1.34 -5.96
CA ALA A 69 -1.84 -2.10 -5.63
C ALA A 69 -2.17 -3.55 -5.27
N LEU A 70 -3.20 -3.78 -4.45
CA LEU A 70 -3.66 -5.13 -4.11
C LEU A 70 -4.16 -5.89 -5.34
N ALA A 71 -4.98 -5.25 -6.19
CA ALA A 71 -5.47 -5.88 -7.41
C ALA A 71 -4.34 -6.29 -8.35
N ALA A 72 -3.33 -5.43 -8.53
CA ALA A 72 -2.14 -5.75 -9.31
C ALA A 72 -1.33 -6.88 -8.66
N ALA A 73 -1.12 -6.86 -7.34
CA ALA A 73 -0.44 -7.94 -6.63
C ALA A 73 -1.14 -9.30 -6.81
N THR A 74 -2.46 -9.33 -6.76
CA THR A 74 -3.27 -10.55 -6.95
C THR A 74 -3.26 -11.04 -8.40
N ALA A 75 -3.18 -10.14 -9.38
CA ALA A 75 -3.11 -10.48 -10.80
C ALA A 75 -1.72 -10.94 -11.25
N SER A 76 -0.67 -10.62 -10.47
CA SER A 76 0.71 -10.96 -10.79
C SER A 76 0.99 -12.44 -10.60
N SER A 77 1.62 -13.06 -11.59
CA SER A 77 2.22 -14.40 -11.48
C SER A 77 3.62 -14.38 -10.84
N ASP A 78 4.18 -13.19 -10.61
CA ASP A 78 5.51 -13.02 -10.01
C ASP A 78 5.44 -13.20 -8.50
N GLU A 79 6.15 -14.21 -7.97
CA GLU A 79 6.16 -14.53 -6.54
C GLU A 79 6.72 -13.41 -5.65
N ARG A 80 7.48 -12.45 -6.20
CA ARG A 80 7.98 -11.30 -5.45
C ARG A 80 6.86 -10.43 -4.88
N VAL A 81 5.65 -10.46 -5.46
CA VAL A 81 4.47 -9.77 -4.89
C VAL A 81 4.09 -10.31 -3.51
N GLN A 82 4.48 -11.55 -3.17
CA GLN A 82 4.05 -12.18 -1.93
C GLN A 82 4.49 -11.39 -0.68
N ALA A 83 5.66 -10.73 -0.76
CA ALA A 83 6.22 -9.88 0.29
C ALA A 83 5.45 -8.57 0.49
N PHE A 84 4.66 -8.12 -0.49
CA PHE A 84 3.88 -6.89 -0.40
C PHE A 84 2.57 -7.06 0.35
N PHE A 85 1.92 -8.23 0.28
CA PHE A 85 0.58 -8.45 0.84
C PHE A 85 0.40 -7.97 2.29
N PRO A 86 1.32 -8.21 3.25
CA PRO A 86 1.12 -7.73 4.61
C PRO A 86 1.01 -6.20 4.67
N SER A 87 1.85 -5.49 3.94
CA SER A 87 1.81 -4.02 3.85
C SER A 87 0.56 -3.55 3.12
N LEU A 88 0.19 -4.17 1.99
CA LEU A 88 -0.99 -3.79 1.21
C LEU A 88 -2.28 -3.92 2.04
N TYR A 89 -2.45 -5.05 2.73
CA TYR A 89 -3.60 -5.26 3.60
C TYR A 89 -3.60 -4.33 4.82
N ALA A 90 -2.44 -4.12 5.46
CA ALA A 90 -2.35 -3.24 6.62
C ALA A 90 -2.72 -1.78 6.28
N ASN A 91 -2.26 -1.28 5.13
CA ASN A 91 -2.58 0.07 4.67
C ASN A 91 -4.05 0.22 4.22
N LEU A 92 -4.62 -0.81 3.57
CA LEU A 92 -6.07 -0.85 3.29
C LEU A 92 -6.88 -0.80 4.59
N ALA A 93 -6.45 -1.55 5.60
CA ALA A 93 -7.11 -1.57 6.91
C ALA A 93 -7.06 -0.19 7.57
N GLU A 94 -5.89 0.47 7.59
CA GLU A 94 -5.74 1.81 8.14
C GLU A 94 -6.57 2.85 7.38
N ALA A 95 -6.59 2.81 6.05
CA ALA A 95 -7.36 3.74 5.24
C ALA A 95 -8.88 3.59 5.49
N ASN A 96 -9.40 2.36 5.58
CA ASN A 96 -10.81 2.11 5.94
C ASN A 96 -11.12 2.60 7.35
N LEU A 97 -10.23 2.34 8.32
CA LEU A 97 -10.42 2.79 9.71
C LEU A 97 -10.52 4.32 9.78
N ARG A 98 -9.64 5.03 9.07
CA ARG A 98 -9.65 6.51 9.00
C ARG A 98 -10.89 7.08 8.29
N LEU A 99 -11.57 6.27 7.48
CA LEU A 99 -12.84 6.61 6.85
C LEU A 99 -14.07 6.18 7.69
N GLY A 100 -13.84 5.55 8.85
CA GLY A 100 -14.91 5.06 9.73
C GLY A 100 -15.49 3.70 9.33
N ASP A 101 -14.98 3.03 8.30
CA ASP A 101 -15.39 1.68 7.91
C ASP A 101 -14.63 0.63 8.75
N VAL A 102 -15.01 0.53 10.02
CA VAL A 102 -14.38 -0.36 11.00
C VAL A 102 -14.50 -1.83 10.59
N ALA A 103 -15.61 -2.21 9.95
CA ALA A 103 -15.85 -3.58 9.51
C ALA A 103 -14.84 -4.00 8.42
N ARG A 104 -14.63 -3.17 7.39
CA ARG A 104 -13.59 -3.44 6.39
C ARG A 104 -12.19 -3.34 6.96
N ALA A 105 -11.94 -2.40 7.88
CA ALA A 105 -10.65 -2.31 8.55
C ALA A 105 -10.30 -3.61 9.28
N ARG A 106 -11.26 -4.20 10.02
CA ARG A 106 -11.10 -5.49 10.71
C ARG A 106 -10.80 -6.63 9.74
N LEU A 107 -11.54 -6.69 8.63
CA LEU A 107 -11.32 -7.72 7.61
C LEU A 107 -9.89 -7.65 7.04
N TYR A 108 -9.45 -6.45 6.64
CA TYR A 108 -8.13 -6.29 6.04
C TYR A 108 -6.99 -6.47 7.04
N VAL A 109 -7.12 -6.02 8.29
CA VAL A 109 -6.07 -6.24 9.28
C VAL A 109 -5.93 -7.72 9.64
N GLY A 110 -7.03 -8.49 9.62
CA GLY A 110 -7.00 -9.94 9.74
C GLY A 110 -6.22 -10.62 8.61
N HIS A 111 -6.42 -10.18 7.36
CA HIS A 111 -5.61 -10.66 6.23
C HIS A 111 -4.14 -10.27 6.37
N ALA A 112 -3.84 -9.05 6.81
CA ALA A 112 -2.47 -8.58 7.03
C ALA A 112 -1.76 -9.43 8.11
N ALA A 113 -2.45 -9.73 9.22
CA ALA A 113 -1.93 -10.58 10.28
C ALA A 113 -1.65 -12.01 9.79
N ALA A 114 -2.56 -12.59 9.00
CA ALA A 114 -2.41 -13.95 8.47
C ALA A 114 -1.16 -14.10 7.57
N CYS A 115 -0.79 -13.06 6.81
CA CYS A 115 0.39 -13.08 5.95
C CYS A 115 1.64 -12.41 6.56
N ALA A 116 1.57 -11.91 7.80
CA ALA A 116 2.67 -11.19 8.44
C ALA A 116 3.97 -12.02 8.55
N HIS A 117 3.90 -13.35 8.54
CA HIS A 117 5.06 -14.25 8.52
C HIS A 117 5.98 -14.03 7.31
N ARG A 118 5.51 -13.36 6.25
CA ARG A 118 6.29 -13.03 5.05
C ARG A 118 7.15 -11.79 5.18
N LEU A 119 6.95 -11.01 6.24
CA LEU A 119 7.74 -9.81 6.48
C LEU A 119 9.16 -10.20 6.95
N PRO A 120 10.20 -9.52 6.47
CA PRO A 120 11.56 -9.70 6.97
C PRO A 120 11.66 -9.34 8.46
N ASP A 121 12.71 -9.81 9.12
CA ASP A 121 13.06 -9.41 10.49
C ASP A 121 13.99 -8.20 10.46
N ASP A 122 13.47 -7.08 9.95
CA ASP A 122 14.17 -5.81 9.83
C ASP A 122 13.29 -4.63 10.26
N THR A 123 13.83 -3.41 10.15
CA THR A 123 13.11 -2.17 10.49
C THR A 123 11.79 -2.04 9.73
N TYR A 124 11.73 -2.45 8.46
CA TYR A 124 10.52 -2.36 7.65
C TYR A 124 9.48 -3.39 8.10
N GLY A 125 9.89 -4.64 8.31
CA GLY A 125 9.02 -5.68 8.82
C GLY A 125 8.43 -5.33 10.18
N TRP A 126 9.25 -4.77 11.08
CA TRP A 126 8.78 -4.28 12.39
C TRP A 126 7.77 -3.13 12.27
N LEU A 127 7.99 -2.19 11.34
CA LEU A 127 7.08 -1.08 11.07
C LEU A 127 5.70 -1.60 10.63
N ILE A 128 5.65 -2.55 9.71
CA ILE A 128 4.38 -3.12 9.22
C ILE A 128 3.69 -3.95 10.32
N ARG A 129 4.42 -4.77 11.09
CA ARG A 129 3.84 -5.50 12.24
C ARG A 129 3.24 -4.54 13.28
N SER A 130 3.89 -3.41 13.51
CA SER A 130 3.39 -2.37 14.41
C SER A 130 2.14 -1.67 13.89
N LEU A 131 2.05 -1.43 12.57
CA LEU A 131 0.84 -0.93 11.92
C LEU A 131 -0.32 -1.93 12.08
N ILE A 132 -0.10 -3.21 11.79
CA ILE A 132 -1.10 -4.28 11.92
C ILE A 132 -1.67 -4.28 13.35
N ARG A 133 -0.80 -4.36 14.36
CA ARG A 133 -1.23 -4.36 15.77
C ARG A 133 -2.03 -3.11 16.14
N ARG A 134 -1.57 -1.92 15.74
CA ARG A 134 -2.27 -0.67 16.05
C ARG A 134 -3.66 -0.61 15.44
N VAL A 135 -3.83 -1.06 14.19
CA VAL A 135 -5.13 -1.08 13.51
C VAL A 135 -6.05 -2.12 14.16
N ASP A 136 -5.52 -3.31 14.48
CA ASP A 136 -6.28 -4.37 15.13
C ASP A 136 -6.81 -3.91 16.51
N ASP A 137 -5.94 -3.34 17.34
CA ASP A 137 -6.28 -2.75 18.65
C ASP A 137 -7.36 -1.66 18.51
N ALA A 138 -7.25 -0.79 17.50
CA ALA A 138 -8.20 0.29 17.28
C ALA A 138 -9.58 -0.25 16.84
N THR A 139 -9.61 -1.23 15.95
CA THR A 139 -10.89 -1.83 15.54
C THR A 139 -11.57 -2.54 16.71
N ALA A 140 -10.83 -3.22 17.59
CA ALA A 140 -11.41 -3.89 18.76
C ALA A 140 -12.06 -2.92 19.76
N LYS A 141 -11.51 -1.71 19.92
CA LYS A 141 -12.05 -0.67 20.82
C LYS A 141 -13.34 -0.05 20.31
N GLU A 142 -13.45 0.16 18.99
CA GLU A 142 -14.69 0.67 18.38
C GLU A 142 -15.85 -0.30 18.62
N ASP A 143 -15.65 -1.61 18.42
CA ASP A 143 -16.68 -2.62 18.68
C ASP A 143 -17.17 -2.62 20.15
N ALA A 144 -16.27 -2.35 21.09
CA ALA A 144 -16.62 -2.27 22.51
C ALA A 144 -17.40 -0.99 22.85
N SER A 145 -17.33 0.05 22.01
CA SER A 145 -17.99 1.34 22.21
C SER A 145 -19.44 1.34 21.70
N PHE A 146 -19.81 0.35 20.87
CA PHE A 146 -21.16 0.14 20.33
C PHE A 146 -21.93 -1.01 21.01
N ARG A 147 -21.36 -1.66 22.04
CA ARG A 147 -22.01 -2.69 22.86
C ARG A 147 -22.47 -2.11 24.19
#